data_AF-A0A3D2DLU6-F1
#
_entry.id   AF-A0A3D2DLU6-F1
#
_cell.length_a   1.000
_cell.length_b   1.000
_cell.length_c   1.000
_cell.angle_alpha   90.00
_cell.angle_beta   90.00
_cell.angle_gamma   90.00
#
_symmetry.space_group_name_H-M   'P 1'
#
loop_
_entity.id
_entity.type
_entity.pdbx_description
1 polymer ?
#
loop_
_entity_poly.entity_id
_entity_poly.type
_entity_poly.pdbx_seq_one_letter_code
_entity_poly.pdbx_strand_id
1 'polypeptide(L)' 'MIMNIVLKNGTGEIEEKKSRFIAHVYNVSSDEEAEQYINAVKKKYWDAR' A
#
# COMPACT_ATOMS: atom_id res chain seq x y z
N MET A 1 -14.60 14.35 -17.45
CA MET A 1 -13.93 13.15 -16.92
C MET A 1 -13.66 13.42 -15.45
N ILE A 2 -14.27 12.67 -14.53
CA ILE A 2 -14.03 12.84 -13.09
C ILE A 2 -12.98 11.81 -12.70
N MET A 3 -11.84 12.27 -12.19
CA MET A 3 -10.75 11.42 -11.72
C MET A 3 -10.82 11.38 -10.19
N ASN A 4 -11.09 10.20 -9.63
CA ASN A 4 -11.10 10.03 -8.19
C ASN A 4 -9.68 9.74 -7.73
N ILE A 5 -9.12 10.66 -6.93
CA ILE A 5 -7.81 10.51 -6.32
C ILE A 5 -7.94 10.25 -4.82
N VAL A 6 -6.99 9.50 -4.28
CA VAL A 6 -6.87 9.30 -2.83
C VAL A 6 -6.40 10.61 -2.22
N LEU A 7 -7.13 11.19 -1.27
CA LEU A 7 -6.75 12.47 -0.63
C LEU A 7 -5.90 12.27 0.64
N LYS A 8 -6.03 11.12 1.28
CA LYS A 8 -5.28 10.74 2.48
C LYS A 8 -4.80 9.32 2.33
N ASN A 9 -3.56 9.08 2.72
CA ASN A 9 -3.05 7.72 2.81
C ASN A 9 -3.92 6.90 3.77
N GLY A 10 -4.05 5.61 3.45
CA GLY A 10 -4.87 4.68 4.20
C GLY A 10 -4.15 3.36 4.36
N THR A 11 -4.40 2.69 5.47
CA THR A 11 -3.90 1.35 5.72
C THR A 11 -5.04 0.48 6.20
N GLY A 12 -5.12 -0.74 5.67
CA GLY A 12 -6.09 -1.74 6.08
C GLY A 12 -5.37 -3.05 6.35
N GLU A 13 -5.80 -3.77 7.37
CA GLU A 13 -5.33 -5.11 7.64
C GLU A 13 -6.52 -6.01 7.93
N ILE A 14 -6.48 -7.22 7.38
CA ILE A 14 -7.46 -8.25 7.66
C ILE A 14 -6.72 -9.57 7.92
N GLU A 15 -7.25 -10.37 8.82
CA GLU A 15 -6.76 -11.71 9.09
C GLU A 15 -7.85 -12.71 8.73
N GLU A 16 -7.54 -13.61 7.80
CA GLU A 16 -8.45 -14.66 7.34
C GLU A 16 -7.73 -16.00 7.43
N LYS A 17 -8.25 -16.90 8.28
CA LYS A 17 -7.76 -18.29 8.41
C LYS A 17 -6.24 -18.42 8.56
N LYS A 18 -5.63 -17.58 9.41
CA LYS A 18 -4.17 -17.48 9.67
C LYS A 18 -3.34 -16.83 8.56
N SER A 19 -3.97 -16.33 7.50
CA SER A 19 -3.34 -15.47 6.52
C SER A 19 -3.65 -14.01 6.88
N ARG A 20 -2.59 -13.20 6.98
CA ARG A 20 -2.72 -11.75 7.23
C ARG A 20 -2.55 -11.02 5.90
N PHE A 21 -3.58 -10.29 5.50
CA PHE A 21 -3.54 -9.42 4.32
C PHE A 21 -3.42 -7.98 4.77
N ILE A 22 -2.47 -7.26 4.19
CA ILE A 22 -2.14 -5.89 4.57
C ILE A 22 -2.20 -5.02 3.31
N ALA A 23 -3.13 -4.09 3.30
CA ALA A 23 -3.31 -3.12 2.24
C ALA A 23 -2.75 -1.76 2.67
N HIS A 24 -1.91 -1.18 1.84
CA HIS A 24 -1.45 0.21 1.98
C HIS A 24 -1.88 0.99 0.75
N VAL A 25 -2.54 2.11 0.96
CA VAL A 25 -3.04 3.01 -0.08
C VAL A 25 -2.31 4.34 0.08
N TYR A 26 -1.56 4.72 -0.94
CA TYR A 26 -0.84 5.98 -1.01
C TYR A 26 -1.36 6.81 -2.18
N ASN A 27 -1.50 8.12 -1.96
CA ASN A 27 -1.58 9.06 -3.06
C ASN A 27 -0.15 9.25 -3.58
N VAL A 28 0.05 9.08 -4.87
CA VAL A 28 1.36 9.25 -5.51
C VAL A 28 1.21 10.19 -6.69
N SER A 29 2.20 11.07 -6.87
CA SER A 29 2.21 12.04 -7.97
C SER A 29 3.17 11.67 -9.10
N SER A 30 4.07 10.71 -8.87
CA SER A 30 5.02 10.18 -9.86
C SER A 30 5.24 8.68 -9.69
N ASP A 31 5.75 8.04 -10.74
CA ASP A 31 6.23 6.66 -10.74
C ASP A 31 7.32 6.41 -9.70
N GLU A 32 8.28 7.33 -9.56
CA GLU A 32 9.40 7.21 -8.63
C GLU A 32 8.91 7.15 -7.16
N GLU A 33 7.90 7.96 -6.83
CA GLU A 33 7.25 7.98 -5.52
C GLU A 33 6.52 6.65 -5.25
N ALA A 34 5.89 6.07 -6.27
CA ALA A 34 5.27 4.75 -6.18
C ALA A 34 6.31 3.66 -5.89
N GLU A 35 7.46 3.67 -6.56
CA GLU A 35 8.55 2.71 -6.31
C GLU A 35 9.12 2.83 -4.90
N GLN A 36 9.29 4.05 -4.38
CA GLN A 36 9.73 4.28 -3.01
C GLN A 36 8.78 3.66 -1.99
N TYR A 37 7.47 3.86 -2.15
CA TYR A 37 6.47 3.26 -1.26
C TYR A 37 6.44 1.74 -1.37
N ILE A 38 6.49 1.18 -2.58
CA ILE A 38 6.51 -0.27 -2.79
C ILE A 38 7.74 -0.88 -2.09
N ASN A 39 8.92 -0.30 -2.27
CA ASN A 39 10.15 -0.78 -1.62
C ASN A 39 10.12 -0.64 -0.10
N ALA A 40 9.55 0.45 0.42
CA ALA A 40 9.37 0.63 1.86
C ALA A 40 8.42 -0.42 2.46
N VAL A 41 7.29 -0.71 1.81
CA VAL A 41 6.33 -1.72 2.25
C VAL A 41 6.94 -3.13 2.17
N LYS A 42 7.62 -3.47 1.07
CA LYS A 42 8.33 -4.76 0.93
C LYS A 42 9.40 -4.95 2.00
N LYS A 43 10.16 -3.90 2.33
CA LYS A 43 11.16 -3.94 3.41
C LYS A 43 10.52 -4.11 4.78
N LYS A 44 9.38 -3.44 5.02
CA LYS A 44 8.64 -3.51 6.29
C LYS A 44 8.02 -4.89 6.52
N TYR A 45 7.49 -5.51 5.46
CA TYR A 45 6.85 -6.83 5.50
C TYR A 45 7.66 -7.85 4.70
N TRP A 46 8.96 -7.94 4.98
CA TRP A 46 9.87 -8.81 4.26
C TRP A 46 9.52 -10.30 4.34
N ASP A 47 8.79 -10.70 5.40
CA ASP A 47 8.33 -12.07 5.64
C ASP A 47 6.91 -12.34 5.11
N ALA A 48 6.23 -11.34 4.54
CA ALA A 48 4.94 -11.53 3.88
C ALA A 48 5.12 -12.35 2.59
N ARG A 49 4.25 -13.34 2.37
CA ARG A 49 4.34 -14.33 1.28
C ARG A 49 3.08 -14.36 0.44
#